data_AF-A0A0K8TVL2-F1
#
_entry.id   AF-A0A0K8TVL2-F1
#
_cell.length_a   1.000
_cell.length_b   1.000
_cell.length_c   1.000
_cell.angle_alpha   90.00
_cell.angle_beta   90.00
_cell.angle_gamma   90.00
#
_symmetry.space_group_name_H-M   'P 1'
#
loop_
_entity.id
_entity.type
_entity.pdbx_description
1 polymer ?
#
loop_
_entity_poly.entity_id
_entity_poly.type
_entity_poly.pdbx_seq_one_letter_code
_entity_poly.pdbx_strand_id
1 'polypeptide(L)'
;MVVKLYKVDSSPVVRACMMACDLLNVPVEMVEVNLFQGEQMKPEFLKKNPLHAVPVLEDGDLCIHDSHAILMYLADVYDKKSTLYPKDVKQRALVNQKLFFSNSIIYQRLRDISGPLIFEQIKPSEKQFKALDEAYGFLEEFLSRTKYLASNSMTIADIAAYTSASSLGFLLEVDEKKYPKLQAWLNVMKQMPSAKKWNAPGLSEYEGFMKKLLAA
;
A
#
# COMPACT_ATOMS: atom_id res chain seq x y z
N MET A 1 -24.94 0.98 -9.86
CA MET A 1 -24.65 0.95 -8.42
C MET A 1 -23.38 1.76 -8.19
N VAL A 2 -23.22 2.40 -7.04
CA VAL A 2 -21.99 3.15 -6.70
C VAL A 2 -20.95 2.16 -6.19
N VAL A 3 -19.69 2.29 -6.63
CA VAL A 3 -18.58 1.45 -6.16
C VAL A 3 -18.36 1.71 -4.68
N LYS A 4 -18.14 0.67 -3.87
CA LYS A 4 -17.83 0.82 -2.43
C LYS A 4 -16.42 0.33 -2.13
N LEU A 5 -15.69 1.07 -1.30
CA LEU A 5 -14.41 0.64 -0.75
C LEU A 5 -14.50 0.57 0.77
N TYR A 6 -14.49 -0.64 1.30
CA TYR A 6 -14.42 -0.91 2.73
C TYR A 6 -13.00 -0.69 3.23
N LYS A 7 -12.83 0.22 4.19
CA LYS A 7 -11.53 0.80 4.50
C LYS A 7 -11.26 0.99 6.00
N VAL A 8 -9.98 1.18 6.28
CA VAL A 8 -9.41 1.76 7.50
C VAL A 8 -8.27 2.67 7.08
N ASP A 9 -8.30 3.95 7.46
CA ASP A 9 -7.37 4.96 6.95
C ASP A 9 -5.90 4.68 7.29
N SER A 10 -5.62 4.10 8.46
CA SER A 10 -4.26 3.77 8.88
C SER A 10 -3.61 2.63 8.08
N SER A 11 -4.42 1.77 7.43
CA SER A 11 -3.91 0.61 6.70
C SER A 11 -3.21 1.03 5.39
N PRO A 12 -1.93 0.66 5.16
CA PRO A 12 -1.18 1.05 3.96
C PRO A 12 -1.80 0.49 2.67
N VAL A 13 -2.23 -0.78 2.70
CA VAL A 13 -2.85 -1.43 1.53
C VAL A 13 -4.21 -0.81 1.18
N VAL A 14 -4.93 -0.28 2.17
CA VAL A 14 -6.16 0.50 1.95
C VAL A 14 -5.82 1.87 1.36
N ARG A 15 -4.82 2.58 1.91
CA ARG A 15 -4.35 3.87 1.37
C ARG A 15 -3.98 3.77 -0.10
N ALA A 16 -3.41 2.64 -0.53
CA ALA A 16 -3.13 2.39 -1.94
C ALA A 16 -4.40 2.40 -2.80
N CYS A 17 -5.45 1.69 -2.38
CA CYS A 17 -6.73 1.66 -3.07
C CYS A 17 -7.42 3.04 -3.07
N MET A 18 -7.36 3.79 -1.96
CA MET A 18 -7.90 5.15 -1.89
C MET A 18 -7.18 6.11 -2.84
N MET A 19 -5.84 6.06 -2.88
CA MET A 19 -5.04 6.84 -3.83
C MET A 19 -5.38 6.49 -5.29
N ALA A 20 -5.56 5.21 -5.61
CA ALA A 20 -5.91 4.77 -6.95
C ALA A 20 -7.32 5.22 -7.35
N CYS A 21 -8.30 5.13 -6.45
CA CYS A 21 -9.66 5.66 -6.70
C CYS A 21 -9.63 7.15 -7.05
N ASP A 22 -8.83 7.94 -6.30
CA ASP A 22 -8.68 9.38 -6.53
C ASP A 22 -8.00 9.70 -7.87
N LEU A 23 -6.88 9.03 -8.17
CA LEU A 23 -6.13 9.21 -9.42
C LEU A 23 -6.96 8.84 -10.66
N LEU A 24 -7.85 7.86 -10.52
CA LEU A 24 -8.70 7.35 -11.59
C LEU A 24 -10.09 7.99 -11.63
N ASN A 25 -10.38 8.93 -10.72
CA ASN A 25 -11.68 9.60 -10.57
C ASN A 25 -12.84 8.60 -10.45
N VAL A 26 -12.65 7.53 -9.67
CA VAL A 26 -13.67 6.51 -9.43
C VAL A 26 -14.78 7.12 -8.58
N PRO A 27 -16.06 7.01 -8.96
CA PRO A 27 -17.18 7.41 -8.12
C PRO A 27 -17.37 6.37 -7.01
N VAL A 28 -16.53 6.47 -5.98
CA VAL A 28 -16.45 5.50 -4.88
C VAL A 28 -17.05 6.06 -3.59
N GLU A 29 -17.88 5.25 -2.93
CA GLU A 29 -18.31 5.42 -1.54
C GLU A 29 -17.27 4.76 -0.63
N MET A 30 -16.69 5.54 0.28
CA MET A 30 -15.76 5.02 1.29
C MET A 30 -16.56 4.53 2.50
N VAL A 31 -16.44 3.25 2.84
CA VAL A 31 -17.17 2.61 3.94
C VAL A 31 -16.19 2.26 5.06
N GLU A 32 -16.33 2.89 6.22
CA GLU A 32 -15.48 2.59 7.38
C GLU A 32 -15.77 1.19 7.94
N VAL A 33 -14.72 0.48 8.36
CA VAL A 33 -14.83 -0.80 9.08
C VAL A 33 -14.08 -0.69 10.40
N ASN A 34 -14.78 -0.83 11.52
CA ASN A 34 -14.15 -0.77 12.83
C ASN A 34 -13.51 -2.12 13.21
N LEU A 35 -12.20 -2.24 12.94
CA LEU A 35 -11.44 -3.46 13.24
C LEU A 35 -11.31 -3.75 14.74
N PHE A 36 -11.33 -2.71 15.59
CA PHE A 36 -11.25 -2.87 17.05
C PHE A 36 -12.54 -3.42 17.65
N GLN A 37 -13.68 -3.15 17.01
CA GLN A 37 -14.97 -3.73 17.38
C GLN A 37 -15.25 -5.06 16.69
N GLY A 38 -14.31 -5.58 15.89
CA GLY A 38 -14.44 -6.86 15.23
C GLY A 38 -15.48 -6.89 14.11
N GLU A 39 -15.78 -5.75 13.47
CA GLU A 39 -16.79 -5.69 12.41
C GLU A 39 -16.47 -6.60 11.21
N GLN A 40 -15.17 -6.77 10.91
CA GLN A 40 -14.66 -7.69 9.91
C GLN A 40 -14.95 -9.17 10.20
N MET A 41 -15.31 -9.50 11.45
CA MET A 41 -15.65 -10.86 11.88
C MET A 41 -17.15 -11.15 11.80
N LYS A 42 -17.98 -10.13 11.52
CA LYS A 42 -19.43 -10.31 11.44
C LYS A 42 -19.79 -11.09 10.16
N PRO A 43 -20.85 -11.94 10.17
CA PRO A 43 -21.22 -12.77 9.03
C PRO A 43 -21.42 -12.01 7.72
N GLU A 44 -21.93 -10.78 7.77
CA GLU A 44 -22.13 -9.91 6.62
C GLU A 44 -20.81 -9.48 5.94
N PHE A 45 -19.74 -9.28 6.72
CA PHE A 45 -18.43 -8.93 6.18
C PHE A 45 -17.70 -10.19 5.69
N LEU A 46 -17.79 -11.28 6.43
CA LEU A 46 -17.20 -12.57 6.05
C LEU A 46 -17.75 -13.12 4.73
N LYS A 47 -19.02 -12.83 4.40
CA LYS A 47 -19.59 -13.12 3.07
C LYS A 47 -18.89 -12.37 1.93
N LYS A 48 -18.35 -11.18 2.20
CA LYS A 48 -17.61 -10.36 1.23
C LYS A 48 -16.15 -10.77 1.14
N ASN A 49 -15.53 -11.03 2.29
CA ASN A 49 -14.14 -11.43 2.41
C ASN A 49 -13.96 -12.48 3.52
N PRO A 50 -13.74 -13.76 3.19
CA PRO A 50 -13.53 -14.80 4.19
C PRO A 50 -12.21 -14.63 4.96
N LEU A 51 -11.27 -13.83 4.44
CA LEU A 51 -10.01 -13.48 5.11
C LEU A 51 -10.17 -12.35 6.13
N HIS A 52 -11.39 -11.87 6.39
CA HIS A 52 -11.71 -10.90 7.46
C HIS A 52 -10.75 -9.70 7.49
N ALA A 53 -10.43 -9.15 6.31
CA ALA A 53 -9.45 -8.09 6.14
C ALA A 53 -9.98 -6.96 5.24
N VAL A 54 -9.38 -5.79 5.39
CA VAL A 54 -9.55 -4.65 4.49
C VAL A 54 -8.29 -4.46 3.63
N PRO A 55 -8.38 -3.91 2.41
CA PRO A 55 -9.59 -3.40 1.75
C PRO A 55 -10.50 -4.49 1.16
N VAL A 56 -11.77 -4.12 0.95
CA VAL A 56 -12.72 -4.84 0.09
C VAL A 56 -13.36 -3.84 -0.86
N LEU A 57 -13.39 -4.13 -2.15
CA LEU A 57 -14.08 -3.35 -3.17
C LEU A 57 -15.37 -4.07 -3.59
N GLU A 58 -16.49 -3.36 -3.59
CA GLU A 58 -17.74 -3.85 -4.19
C GLU A 58 -18.12 -2.99 -5.38
N ASP A 59 -18.34 -3.65 -6.52
CA ASP A 59 -18.81 -3.03 -7.75
C ASP A 59 -19.94 -3.89 -8.35
N GLY A 60 -21.18 -3.57 -7.96
CA GLY A 60 -22.35 -4.36 -8.32
C GLY A 60 -22.37 -5.74 -7.66
N ASP A 61 -22.36 -6.80 -8.46
CA ASP A 61 -22.28 -8.20 -8.01
C ASP A 61 -20.84 -8.68 -7.79
N LEU A 62 -19.85 -7.89 -8.19
CA LEU A 62 -18.44 -8.20 -8.02
C LEU A 62 -17.92 -7.69 -6.67
N CYS A 63 -17.34 -8.60 -5.89
CA CYS A 63 -16.64 -8.30 -4.64
C CYS A 63 -15.18 -8.76 -4.77
N ILE A 64 -14.24 -7.84 -4.59
CA ILE A 64 -12.80 -8.09 -4.69
C ILE A 64 -12.16 -7.77 -3.33
N HIS A 65 -11.44 -8.74 -2.78
CA HIS A 65 -10.48 -8.53 -1.71
C HIS A 65 -9.06 -8.73 -2.24
N ASP A 66 -8.05 -8.24 -1.51
CA ASP A 66 -6.66 -8.01 -1.95
C ASP A 66 -6.45 -6.66 -2.65
N SER A 67 -5.59 -5.82 -2.08
CA SER A 67 -5.34 -4.47 -2.59
C SER A 67 -4.73 -4.47 -3.98
N HIS A 68 -3.86 -5.42 -4.32
CA HIS A 68 -3.21 -5.46 -5.64
C HIS A 68 -4.21 -5.87 -6.71
N ALA A 69 -5.09 -6.83 -6.43
CA ALA A 69 -6.20 -7.20 -7.31
C ALA A 69 -7.15 -6.01 -7.54
N ILE A 70 -7.50 -5.29 -6.47
CA ILE A 70 -8.31 -4.05 -6.56
C ILE A 70 -7.60 -3.00 -7.42
N LEU A 71 -6.31 -2.75 -7.22
CA LEU A 71 -5.54 -1.79 -8.02
C LEU A 71 -5.54 -2.14 -9.52
N MET A 72 -5.33 -3.41 -9.85
CA MET A 72 -5.39 -3.89 -11.23
C MET A 72 -6.79 -3.71 -11.84
N TYR A 73 -7.84 -4.08 -11.10
CA TYR A 73 -9.24 -3.91 -11.52
C TYR A 73 -9.57 -2.44 -11.80
N LEU A 74 -9.29 -1.57 -10.83
CA LEU A 74 -9.55 -0.15 -10.96
C LEU A 74 -8.82 0.45 -12.17
N ALA A 75 -7.55 0.09 -12.36
CA ALA A 75 -6.80 0.55 -13.51
C ALA A 75 -7.38 0.00 -14.83
N ASP A 76 -7.73 -1.28 -14.91
CA ASP A 76 -8.30 -1.86 -16.14
C ASP A 76 -9.67 -1.28 -16.51
N VAL A 77 -10.49 -0.88 -15.53
CA VAL A 77 -11.84 -0.30 -15.75
C VAL A 77 -11.80 1.21 -15.97
N TYR A 78 -11.02 1.94 -15.17
CA TYR A 78 -11.09 3.40 -15.09
C TYR A 78 -9.89 4.12 -15.74
N ASP A 79 -8.73 3.48 -15.94
CA ASP A 79 -7.57 4.10 -16.59
C ASP A 79 -7.72 4.12 -18.12
N LYS A 80 -8.49 5.09 -18.63
CA LYS A 80 -8.76 5.21 -20.07
C LYS A 80 -7.50 5.41 -20.92
N LYS A 81 -6.41 5.91 -20.32
CA LYS A 81 -5.13 6.12 -21.00
C LYS A 81 -4.17 4.94 -20.85
N SER A 82 -4.51 3.95 -20.00
CA SER A 82 -3.63 2.81 -19.66
C SER A 82 -2.22 3.24 -19.26
N THR A 83 -2.14 4.36 -18.53
CA THR A 83 -0.88 4.94 -18.05
C THR A 83 -0.38 4.30 -16.76
N LEU A 84 -1.28 4.03 -15.81
CA LEU A 84 -0.96 3.41 -14.53
C LEU A 84 -0.85 1.89 -14.66
N TYR A 85 -1.51 1.29 -15.65
CA TYR A 85 -1.45 -0.14 -15.93
C TYR A 85 -1.45 -0.45 -17.43
N PRO A 86 -0.27 -0.38 -18.10
CA PRO A 86 -0.16 -0.54 -19.55
C PRO A 86 -0.76 -1.84 -20.09
N LYS A 87 -1.34 -1.80 -21.30
CA LYS A 87 -1.90 -2.99 -21.98
C LYS A 87 -0.83 -3.81 -22.71
N ASP A 88 0.32 -3.21 -23.02
CA ASP A 88 1.47 -3.96 -23.56
C ASP A 88 1.89 -5.04 -22.56
N VAL A 89 1.94 -6.29 -23.02
CA VAL A 89 2.15 -7.46 -22.16
C VAL A 89 3.51 -7.42 -21.48
N LYS A 90 4.55 -6.90 -22.14
CA LYS A 90 5.90 -6.84 -21.58
C LYS A 90 5.99 -5.78 -20.49
N GLN A 91 5.46 -4.58 -20.74
CA GLN A 91 5.39 -3.53 -19.71
C GLN A 91 4.50 -3.95 -18.54
N ARG A 92 3.35 -4.58 -18.82
CA ARG A 92 2.46 -5.11 -17.79
C ARG A 92 3.14 -6.17 -16.92
N ALA A 93 3.96 -7.04 -17.51
CA ALA A 93 4.73 -8.03 -16.76
C ALA A 93 5.70 -7.38 -15.76
N LEU A 94 6.35 -6.26 -16.14
CA LEU A 94 7.21 -5.49 -15.23
C LEU A 94 6.40 -4.85 -14.09
N VAL A 95 5.22 -4.27 -14.39
CA VAL A 95 4.34 -3.72 -13.35
C VAL A 95 3.89 -4.82 -12.38
N ASN A 96 3.45 -5.97 -12.90
CA ASN A 96 3.05 -7.11 -12.09
C ASN A 96 4.22 -7.61 -11.21
N GLN A 97 5.43 -7.71 -11.77
CA GLN A 97 6.63 -8.06 -10.98
C GLN A 97 6.80 -7.14 -9.78
N LYS A 98 6.62 -5.82 -9.96
CA LYS A 98 6.76 -4.84 -8.88
C LYS A 98 5.60 -4.85 -7.89
N LEU A 99 4.38 -5.18 -8.32
CA LEU A 99 3.24 -5.42 -7.41
C LEU A 99 3.51 -6.65 -6.52
N PHE A 100 3.96 -7.77 -7.08
CA PHE A 100 4.29 -8.96 -6.29
C PHE A 100 5.48 -8.72 -5.35
N PHE A 101 6.49 -7.97 -5.79
CA PHE A 101 7.60 -7.53 -4.93
C PHE A 101 7.11 -6.64 -3.78
N SER A 102 6.24 -5.66 -4.07
CA SER A 102 5.64 -4.78 -3.06
C SER A 102 4.93 -5.61 -1.98
N ASN A 103 4.14 -6.60 -2.37
CA ASN A 103 3.45 -7.48 -1.43
C ASN A 103 4.41 -8.37 -0.64
N SER A 104 5.25 -9.14 -1.35
CA SER A 104 6.01 -10.25 -0.77
C SER A 104 7.25 -9.81 -0.01
N ILE A 105 7.75 -8.60 -0.29
CA ILE A 105 8.94 -8.04 0.34
C ILE A 105 8.56 -6.83 1.18
N ILE A 106 8.15 -5.72 0.56
CA ILE A 106 7.98 -4.44 1.28
C ILE A 106 6.88 -4.53 2.34
N TYR A 107 5.67 -4.93 1.94
CA TYR A 107 4.54 -5.08 2.85
C TYR A 107 4.76 -6.22 3.85
N GLN A 108 5.38 -7.33 3.43
CA GLN A 108 5.73 -8.41 4.34
C GLN A 108 6.69 -7.94 5.45
N ARG A 109 7.73 -7.15 5.16
CA ARG A 109 8.60 -6.59 6.21
C ARG A 109 7.84 -5.71 7.20
N LEU A 110 6.90 -4.92 6.69
CA LEU A 110 6.02 -4.12 7.54
C LEU A 110 5.16 -5.02 8.43
N ARG A 111 4.60 -6.10 7.88
CA ARG A 111 3.71 -7.02 8.60
C ARG A 111 4.45 -7.85 9.65
N ASP A 112 5.64 -8.32 9.31
CA ASP A 112 6.52 -9.09 10.19
C ASP A 112 6.88 -8.30 11.46
N ILE A 113 6.89 -6.97 11.38
CA ILE A 113 7.16 -6.09 12.51
C ILE A 113 5.87 -5.63 13.20
N SER A 114 4.92 -5.09 12.42
CA SER A 114 3.70 -4.50 12.97
C SER A 114 2.78 -5.52 13.63
N GLY A 115 2.68 -6.74 13.11
CA GLY A 115 1.81 -7.77 13.67
C GLY A 115 2.20 -8.16 15.09
N PRO A 116 3.41 -8.69 15.32
CA PRO A 116 3.85 -9.06 16.66
C PRO A 116 3.82 -7.87 17.64
N LEU A 117 4.14 -6.66 17.17
CA LEU A 117 4.06 -5.47 18.02
C LEU A 117 2.64 -5.11 18.44
N ILE A 118 1.67 -5.18 17.52
CA ILE A 118 0.26 -4.83 17.79
C ILE A 118 -0.43 -5.88 18.65
N PHE A 119 -0.24 -7.17 18.34
CA PHE A 119 -1.03 -8.25 18.94
C PHE A 119 -0.34 -8.94 20.13
N GLU A 120 0.99 -8.90 20.17
CA GLU A 120 1.79 -9.63 21.16
C GLU A 120 2.74 -8.72 21.94
N GLN A 121 2.78 -7.41 21.62
CA GLN A 121 3.69 -6.42 22.21
C GLN A 121 5.18 -6.78 22.06
N ILE A 122 5.50 -7.57 21.03
CA ILE A 122 6.88 -7.98 20.73
C ILE A 122 7.57 -6.87 19.94
N LYS A 123 8.66 -6.32 20.51
CA LYS A 123 9.47 -5.29 19.86
C LYS A 123 10.28 -5.85 18.68
N PRO A 124 10.57 -5.05 17.64
CA PRO A 124 11.31 -5.50 16.47
C PRO A 124 12.76 -5.89 16.84
N SER A 125 13.22 -6.99 16.26
CA SER A 125 14.60 -7.52 16.40
C SER A 125 15.57 -6.89 15.40
N GLU A 126 16.87 -6.98 15.68
CA GLU A 126 17.93 -6.56 14.75
C GLU A 126 17.82 -7.28 13.39
N LYS A 127 17.39 -8.55 13.38
CA LYS A 127 17.14 -9.31 12.15
C LYS A 127 16.05 -8.67 11.28
N GLN A 128 14.96 -8.19 11.89
CA GLN A 128 13.90 -7.50 11.15
C GLN A 128 14.38 -6.15 10.62
N PHE A 129 15.19 -5.40 11.37
CA PHE A 129 15.79 -4.15 10.88
C PHE A 129 16.75 -4.39 9.71
N LYS A 130 17.59 -5.43 9.75
CA LYS A 130 18.44 -5.83 8.62
C LYS A 130 17.62 -6.20 7.37
N ALA A 131 16.53 -6.93 7.55
CA ALA A 131 15.65 -7.31 6.44
C ALA A 131 14.89 -6.13 5.84
N LEU A 132 14.65 -5.07 6.62
CA LEU A 132 14.06 -3.81 6.17
C LEU A 132 15.10 -2.96 5.42
N ASP A 133 16.32 -2.84 5.93
CA ASP A 133 17.44 -2.19 5.23
C ASP A 133 17.71 -2.86 3.87
N GLU A 134 17.69 -4.19 3.81
CA GLU A 134 17.80 -4.94 2.53
C GLU A 134 16.66 -4.58 1.57
N ALA A 135 15.42 -4.45 2.07
CA ALA A 135 14.27 -4.07 1.27
C ALA A 135 14.42 -2.65 0.67
N TYR A 136 15.04 -1.72 1.41
CA TYR A 136 15.43 -0.40 0.89
C TYR A 136 16.48 -0.51 -0.20
N GLY A 137 17.47 -1.40 -0.06
CA GLY A 137 18.44 -1.69 -1.12
C GLY A 137 17.81 -2.19 -2.42
N PHE A 138 16.79 -3.05 -2.35
CA PHE A 138 16.07 -3.49 -3.55
C PHE A 138 15.30 -2.34 -4.23
N LEU A 139 14.66 -1.47 -3.45
CA LEU A 139 13.97 -0.29 -4.00
C LEU A 139 14.96 0.67 -4.66
N GLU A 140 16.10 0.93 -4.01
CA GLU A 140 17.19 1.74 -4.57
C GLU A 140 17.66 1.19 -5.92
N GLU A 141 17.89 -0.12 -6.02
CA GLU A 141 18.33 -0.77 -7.25
C GLU A 141 17.29 -0.70 -8.38
N PHE A 142 16.00 -0.75 -8.05
CA PHE A 142 14.96 -0.58 -9.08
C PHE A 142 14.87 0.88 -9.55
N LEU A 143 14.95 1.83 -8.61
CA LEU A 143 14.86 3.28 -8.89
C LEU A 143 16.15 3.85 -9.50
N SER A 144 17.26 3.12 -9.46
CA SER A 144 18.49 3.47 -10.19
C SER A 144 18.37 3.22 -11.70
N ARG A 145 17.51 2.28 -12.11
CA ARG A 145 17.34 1.85 -13.50
C ARG A 145 16.25 2.62 -14.23
N THR A 146 15.20 3.01 -13.53
CA THR A 146 14.03 3.71 -14.09
C THR A 146 13.53 4.78 -13.13
N LYS A 147 12.83 5.79 -13.65
CA LYS A 147 12.31 6.90 -12.82
C LYS A 147 11.30 6.44 -11.76
N TYR A 148 10.52 5.41 -12.07
CA TYR A 148 9.55 4.75 -11.20
C TYR A 148 9.85 3.25 -11.15
N LEU A 149 9.18 2.48 -10.29
CA LEU A 149 9.60 1.10 -9.98
C LEU A 149 9.60 0.16 -11.19
N ALA A 150 8.63 0.31 -12.10
CA ALA A 150 8.46 -0.57 -13.24
C ALA A 150 8.87 0.07 -14.58
N SER A 151 8.89 1.40 -14.67
CA SER A 151 9.11 2.12 -15.93
C SER A 151 9.51 3.59 -15.69
N ASN A 152 9.61 4.39 -16.75
CA ASN A 152 9.81 5.85 -16.63
C ASN A 152 8.52 6.64 -16.35
N SER A 153 7.38 5.95 -16.27
CA SER A 153 6.08 6.50 -15.87
C SER A 153 5.60 5.81 -14.60
N MET A 154 4.89 6.55 -13.76
CA MET A 154 4.30 6.02 -12.52
C MET A 154 3.22 5.00 -12.85
N THR A 155 3.19 3.92 -12.09
CA THR A 155 2.21 2.83 -12.27
C THR A 155 1.53 2.48 -10.94
N ILE A 156 0.54 1.59 -10.99
CA ILE A 156 -0.07 1.06 -9.77
C ILE A 156 0.94 0.35 -8.84
N ALA A 157 2.08 -0.13 -9.38
CA ALA A 157 3.15 -0.68 -8.55
C ALA A 157 3.80 0.37 -7.64
N ASP A 158 3.96 1.61 -8.12
CA ASP A 158 4.48 2.71 -7.31
C ASP A 158 3.51 3.07 -6.19
N ILE A 159 2.20 3.08 -6.46
CA ILE A 159 1.17 3.36 -5.45
C ILE A 159 1.19 2.29 -4.34
N ALA A 160 1.21 1.01 -4.72
CA ALA A 160 1.26 -0.11 -3.78
C ALA A 160 2.54 -0.07 -2.91
N ALA A 161 3.69 0.11 -3.54
CA ALA A 161 4.97 0.14 -2.83
C ALA A 161 5.10 1.39 -1.97
N TYR A 162 4.66 2.56 -2.44
CA TYR A 162 4.82 3.83 -1.71
C TYR A 162 4.08 3.85 -0.38
N THR A 163 2.85 3.38 -0.36
CA THR A 163 2.02 3.36 0.86
C THR A 163 2.61 2.42 1.92
N SER A 164 3.20 1.30 1.50
CA SER A 164 3.91 0.36 2.38
C SER A 164 5.29 0.89 2.80
N ALA A 165 6.09 1.42 1.87
CA ALA A 165 7.43 1.93 2.13
C ALA A 165 7.40 3.19 3.03
N SER A 166 6.46 4.11 2.79
CA SER A 166 6.28 5.28 3.67
C SER A 166 5.90 4.88 5.09
N SER A 167 5.20 3.75 5.27
CA SER A 167 4.91 3.17 6.59
C SER A 167 6.07 2.47 7.27
N LEU A 168 7.20 2.23 6.58
CA LEU A 168 8.41 1.70 7.19
C LEU A 168 9.29 2.81 7.80
N GLY A 169 9.12 4.07 7.35
CA GLY A 169 10.00 5.19 7.70
C GLY A 169 10.11 5.48 9.20
N PHE A 170 9.04 5.26 9.97
CA PHE A 170 9.09 5.44 11.43
C PHE A 170 9.87 4.33 12.16
N LEU A 171 10.03 3.15 11.54
CA LEU A 171 10.81 2.02 12.08
C LEU A 171 12.29 2.20 11.76
N LEU A 172 12.58 2.46 10.48
CA LEU A 172 13.92 2.75 10.01
C LEU A 172 13.82 3.88 8.99
N GLU A 173 14.41 5.03 9.35
CA GLU A 173 14.54 6.15 8.43
C GLU A 173 15.41 5.74 7.24
N VAL A 174 15.08 6.27 6.07
CA VAL A 174 15.87 6.03 4.86
C VAL A 174 17.16 6.85 4.97
N ASP A 175 18.30 6.16 4.97
CA ASP A 175 19.61 6.83 4.86
C ASP A 175 19.78 7.37 3.43
N GLU A 176 19.58 8.67 3.25
CA GLU A 176 19.70 9.35 1.96
C GLU A 176 21.09 9.20 1.32
N LYS A 177 22.15 9.02 2.11
CA LYS A 177 23.50 8.80 1.56
C LYS A 177 23.63 7.42 0.94
N LYS A 178 22.94 6.43 1.51
CA LYS A 178 22.96 5.04 1.06
C LYS A 178 21.90 4.76 -0.01
N TYR A 179 20.72 5.38 0.09
CA TYR A 179 19.56 5.17 -0.78
C TYR A 179 19.00 6.48 -1.37
N PRO A 180 19.80 7.24 -2.13
CA PRO A 180 19.38 8.53 -2.67
C PRO A 180 18.22 8.44 -3.66
N LYS A 181 18.11 7.37 -4.46
CA LYS A 181 17.02 7.21 -5.43
C LYS A 181 15.71 6.88 -4.74
N LEU A 182 15.74 6.04 -3.70
CA LEU A 182 14.60 5.76 -2.84
C LEU A 182 14.11 7.04 -2.16
N GLN A 183 15.01 7.80 -1.53
CA GLN A 183 14.63 9.05 -0.86
C GLN A 183 14.00 10.05 -1.84
N ALA A 184 14.58 10.20 -3.03
CA ALA A 184 14.03 11.07 -4.08
C ALA A 184 12.63 10.61 -4.54
N TRP A 185 12.44 9.31 -4.77
CA TRP A 185 11.14 8.75 -5.15
C TRP A 185 10.08 8.93 -4.05
N LEU A 186 10.42 8.68 -2.78
CA LEU A 186 9.52 8.93 -1.64
C LEU A 186 9.10 10.40 -1.59
N ASN A 187 10.03 11.33 -1.81
CA ASN A 187 9.74 12.76 -1.85
C ASN A 187 8.79 13.12 -3.00
N VAL A 188 9.01 12.58 -4.20
CA VAL A 188 8.11 12.79 -5.36
C VAL A 188 6.71 12.27 -5.06
N MET A 189 6.60 11.02 -4.58
CA MET A 189 5.32 10.39 -4.27
C MET A 189 4.58 11.14 -3.16
N LYS A 190 5.29 11.60 -2.12
CA LYS A 190 4.74 12.42 -1.02
C LYS A 190 4.13 13.74 -1.47
N GLN A 191 4.65 14.33 -2.55
CA GLN A 191 4.14 15.61 -3.05
C GLN A 191 2.85 15.48 -3.87
N MET A 192 2.48 14.28 -4.29
CA MET A 192 1.27 14.05 -5.07
C MET A 192 0.00 14.49 -4.31
N PRO A 193 -0.95 15.18 -4.98
CA PRO A 193 -2.21 15.56 -4.34
C PRO A 193 -2.97 14.37 -3.73
N SER A 194 -3.04 13.24 -4.44
CA SER A 194 -3.68 12.02 -3.95
C SER A 194 -2.97 11.44 -2.73
N ALA A 195 -1.64 11.49 -2.67
CA ALA A 195 -0.87 11.06 -1.49
C ALA A 195 -1.11 11.99 -0.29
N LYS A 196 -1.16 13.30 -0.50
CA LYS A 196 -1.47 14.27 0.57
C LYS A 196 -2.88 14.06 1.13
N LYS A 197 -3.84 13.77 0.25
CA LYS A 197 -5.24 13.56 0.60
C LYS A 197 -5.49 12.20 1.28
N TRP A 198 -4.94 11.12 0.73
CA TRP A 198 -5.32 9.75 1.10
C TRP A 198 -4.22 8.95 1.80
N ASN A 199 -2.94 9.30 1.64
CA ASN A 199 -1.86 8.59 2.32
C ASN A 199 -1.42 9.28 3.62
N ALA A 200 -1.18 10.58 3.58
CA ALA A 200 -0.55 11.31 4.69
C ALA A 200 -1.33 11.26 6.01
N PRO A 201 -2.68 11.44 6.04
CA PRO A 201 -3.43 11.40 7.29
C PRO A 201 -3.35 10.01 7.97
N GLY A 202 -3.67 8.96 7.22
CA GLY A 202 -3.62 7.58 7.72
C GLY A 202 -2.20 7.11 8.07
N LEU A 203 -1.18 7.57 7.34
CA LEU A 203 0.21 7.33 7.72
C LEU A 203 0.53 7.97 9.08
N SER A 204 0.11 9.21 9.31
CA SER A 204 0.35 9.88 10.59
C SER A 204 -0.35 9.18 11.76
N GLU A 205 -1.57 8.69 11.56
CA GLU A 205 -2.29 7.89 12.56
C GLU A 205 -1.57 6.57 12.86
N TYR A 206 -1.16 5.86 11.81
CA TYR A 206 -0.41 4.62 11.92
C TYR A 206 0.90 4.83 12.70
N GLU A 207 1.71 5.82 12.32
CA GLU A 207 2.97 6.12 13.02
C GLU A 207 2.75 6.49 14.49
N GLY A 208 1.73 7.31 14.77
CA GLY A 208 1.38 7.70 16.14
C GLY A 208 0.98 6.50 17.00
N PHE A 209 0.20 5.58 16.44
CA PHE A 209 -0.19 4.33 17.11
C PHE A 209 1.03 3.44 17.38
N MET A 210 1.87 3.21 16.37
CA MET A 210 3.04 2.34 16.50
C MET A 210 4.10 2.89 17.46
N LYS A 211 4.32 4.21 17.49
CA LYS A 211 5.23 4.87 18.44
C LYS A 211 4.77 4.67 19.89
N LYS A 212 3.46 4.73 20.15
CA LYS A 212 2.91 4.45 21.48
C LYS A 212 3.18 3.01 21.92
N LEU A 213 3.02 2.04 21.01
CA LEU A 213 3.30 0.63 21.30
C LEU A 213 4.80 0.36 21.57
N LEU A 214 5.69 1.03 20.84
CA LEU A 214 7.14 0.90 21.06
C LEU A 214 7.61 1.52 22.40
N ALA A 215 6.90 2.55 22.87
CA ALA A 215 7.19 3.25 24.12
C ALA A 215 6.62 2.54 25.37
N ALA A 216 5.65 1.65 25.20
CA ALA A 216 5.16 0.75 26.25
C ALA A 216 6.21 -0.32 26.60
#